data_AF-A0A379B7J0-F1
#
_entry.id   AF-A0A379B7J0-F1
#
_cell.length_a   1.000
_cell.length_b   1.000
_cell.length_c   1.000
_cell.angle_alpha   90.00
_cell.angle_beta   90.00
_cell.angle_gamma   90.00
#
_symmetry.space_group_name_H-M   'P 1'
#
loop_
_entity.id
_entity.type
_entity.pdbx_description
1 polymer ?
#
loop_
_entity_poly.entity_id
_entity_poly.type
_entity_poly.pdbx_seq_one_letter_code
_entity_poly.pdbx_strand_id
1 'polypeptide(L)' 'MLHKFFNKIPAKTLQYIAEDFRKAGTIAGVGLIGFVLAKDNIDEIEAFVLLTVGITFWLLGLLLNYVADIMPKKTHKP' A
#
# COMPACT_ATOMS: atom_id res chain seq x y z
N MET A 1 15.56 -4.14 -13.82
CA MET A 1 16.24 -3.40 -12.75
C MET A 1 15.61 -3.64 -11.37
N LEU A 2 14.27 -3.66 -11.24
CA LEU A 2 13.56 -3.99 -9.98
C LEU A 2 14.02 -5.30 -9.32
N HIS A 3 14.20 -6.38 -10.08
CA HIS A 3 14.55 -7.71 -9.55
C HIS A 3 15.87 -7.74 -8.75
N LYS A 4 16.83 -6.84 -9.05
CA LYS A 4 18.11 -6.74 -8.30
C LYS A 4 17.94 -6.01 -6.97
N PHE A 5 16.96 -5.11 -6.86
CA PHE A 5 16.73 -4.31 -5.64
C PHE A 5 16.01 -5.14 -4.58
N PHE A 6 14.96 -5.87 -4.96
CA PHE A 6 14.21 -6.73 -4.03
C PHE A 6 15.02 -7.90 -3.48
N ASN A 7 15.99 -8.44 -4.25
CA ASN A 7 16.85 -9.54 -3.80
C ASN A 7 17.75 -9.21 -2.58
N LYS A 8 17.96 -7.91 -2.27
CA LYS A 8 18.73 -7.49 -1.09
C LYS A 8 17.84 -7.20 0.13
N ILE A 9 16.54 -7.08 -0.06
CA ILE A 9 15.59 -6.74 1.01
C ILE A 9 15.05 -8.06 1.58
N PRO A 10 15.15 -8.30 2.90
CA PRO A 10 14.55 -9.48 3.51
C PRO A 10 13.03 -9.49 3.27
N ALA A 11 12.45 -10.68 2.97
CA ALA A 11 11.01 -10.82 2.74
C ALA A 11 10.17 -10.25 3.89
N LYS A 12 10.63 -10.43 5.13
CA LYS A 12 9.97 -9.87 6.33
C LYS A 12 9.94 -8.34 6.33
N THR A 13 10.99 -7.66 5.87
CA THR A 13 11.00 -6.21 5.71
C THR A 13 9.99 -5.78 4.64
N LEU A 14 9.88 -6.54 3.55
CA LEU A 14 8.93 -6.25 2.49
C LEU A 14 7.47 -6.39 2.98
N GLN A 15 7.18 -7.38 3.83
CA GLN A 15 5.87 -7.54 4.49
C GLN A 15 5.53 -6.36 5.41
N TYR A 16 6.52 -5.84 6.17
CA TYR A 16 6.28 -4.65 7.00
C TYR A 16 5.97 -3.41 6.15
N ILE A 17 6.73 -3.19 5.09
CA ILE A 17 6.48 -2.09 4.15
C ILE A 17 5.09 -2.26 3.51
N ALA A 18 4.74 -3.48 3.08
CA ALA A 18 3.43 -3.78 2.52
C ALA A 18 2.30 -3.42 3.48
N GLU A 19 2.43 -3.75 4.76
CA GLU A 19 1.47 -3.43 5.80
C GLU A 19 1.33 -1.91 6.02
N ASP A 20 2.45 -1.18 6.00
CA ASP A 20 2.43 0.28 6.11
C ASP A 20 1.71 0.92 4.92
N PHE A 21 1.93 0.43 3.70
CA PHE A 21 1.19 0.85 2.51
C PHE A 21 -0.32 0.58 2.63
N ARG A 22 -0.72 -0.59 3.18
CA ARG A 22 -2.14 -0.89 3.42
C ARG A 22 -2.77 0.06 4.43
N LYS A 23 -2.06 0.37 5.51
CA LYS A 23 -2.52 1.33 6.53
C LYS A 23 -2.63 2.74 5.95
N ALA A 24 -1.63 3.20 5.20
CA ALA A 24 -1.70 4.48 4.50
C ALA A 24 -2.87 4.50 3.50
N GLY A 25 -3.12 3.39 2.82
CA GLY A 25 -4.23 3.22 1.89
C GLY A 25 -5.62 3.41 2.49
N THR A 26 -5.77 3.33 3.82
CA THR A 26 -7.04 3.61 4.50
C THR A 26 -7.54 5.05 4.30
N ILE A 27 -6.65 5.97 3.88
CA ILE A 27 -7.03 7.33 3.45
C ILE A 27 -8.06 7.34 2.32
N ALA A 28 -8.17 6.25 1.56
CA ALA A 28 -9.25 6.05 0.59
C ALA A 28 -10.64 6.19 1.23
N GLY A 29 -10.80 5.75 2.48
CA GLY A 29 -12.04 5.90 3.23
C GLY A 29 -12.39 7.37 3.50
N VAL A 30 -11.40 8.22 3.74
CA VAL A 30 -11.60 9.68 3.90
C VAL A 30 -12.11 10.28 2.59
N GLY A 31 -11.51 9.91 1.45
CA GLY A 31 -11.97 10.33 0.14
C GLY A 31 -13.40 9.86 -0.18
N LEU A 32 -13.72 8.60 0.14
CA LEU A 32 -15.07 8.04 -0.03
C LEU A 32 -16.11 8.81 0.80
N ILE A 33 -15.80 9.09 2.08
CA ILE A 33 -16.67 9.87 2.95
C ILE A 33 -16.85 11.29 2.42
N GLY A 34 -15.78 11.92 1.90
CA GLY A 34 -15.82 13.26 1.31
C GLY A 34 -16.78 13.37 0.13
N PHE A 35 -16.91 12.32 -0.69
CA PHE A 35 -17.91 12.27 -1.76
C PHE A 35 -19.35 12.09 -1.26
N VAL A 36 -19.55 11.20 -0.29
CA VAL A 36 -20.90 10.84 0.19
C VAL A 36 -21.48 11.95 1.06
N LEU A 37 -20.63 12.54 1.91
CA LEU A 37 -20.97 13.64 2.80
C LEU A 37 -20.38 14.92 2.23
N ALA A 38 -21.00 15.45 1.17
CA ALA A 38 -20.69 16.78 0.66
C ALA A 38 -20.83 17.80 1.81
N LYS A 39 -19.70 18.15 2.43
CA LYS A 39 -19.56 19.15 3.48
C LYS A 39 -18.52 20.15 3.00
N ASP A 40 -18.71 21.42 3.34
CA ASP A 40 -17.89 22.57 2.91
C ASP A 40 -16.37 22.46 3.18
N ASN A 41 -15.91 21.42 3.89
CA ASN A 41 -14.51 21.25 4.28
C ASN A 41 -13.66 20.46 3.28
N ILE A 42 -14.26 19.67 2.37
CA ILE A 42 -13.52 18.85 1.40
C ILE A 42 -14.19 19.01 0.05
N ASP A 43 -13.44 19.51 -0.92
CA ASP A 43 -13.92 19.64 -2.31
C ASP A 43 -14.02 18.27 -2.99
N GLU A 44 -14.87 18.15 -4.02
CA GLU A 44 -15.06 16.90 -4.78
C GLU A 44 -13.74 16.42 -5.42
N ILE A 45 -12.91 17.36 -5.89
CA ILE A 45 -11.60 17.03 -6.47
C ILE A 45 -10.65 16.49 -5.39
N GLU A 46 -10.65 17.09 -4.20
CA GLU A 46 -9.83 16.63 -3.08
C GLU A 46 -10.27 15.23 -2.62
N ALA A 47 -11.58 14.98 -2.52
CA ALA A 47 -12.14 13.67 -2.22
C ALA A 47 -11.72 12.62 -3.26
N PHE A 48 -11.73 12.97 -4.55
CA PHE A 48 -11.26 12.12 -5.64
C PHE A 48 -9.79 11.74 -5.51
N VAL A 49 -8.94 12.73 -5.22
CA VAL A 49 -7.50 12.53 -5.05
C VAL A 49 -7.23 11.62 -3.85
N LEU A 50 -7.88 11.86 -2.71
CA LEU A 50 -7.72 11.02 -1.51
C LEU A 50 -8.15 9.57 -1.76
N LEU A 51 -9.27 9.38 -2.46
CA LEU A 51 -9.78 8.06 -2.82
C LEU A 51 -8.79 7.30 -3.71
N THR A 52 -8.34 7.94 -4.80
CA THR A 52 -7.44 7.32 -5.78
C THR A 52 -6.05 7.04 -5.21
N VAL A 53 -5.48 7.97 -4.44
CA VAL A 53 -4.19 7.78 -3.74
C VAL A 53 -4.28 6.64 -2.73
N GLY A 54 -5.34 6.60 -1.92
CA GLY A 54 -5.52 5.54 -0.94
C GLY A 54 -5.66 4.16 -1.57
N ILE A 55 -6.46 4.03 -2.64
CA ILE A 55 -6.58 2.78 -3.41
C ILE A 55 -5.22 2.37 -3.99
N THR A 56 -4.46 3.32 -4.54
CA THR A 56 -3.13 3.07 -5.10
C THR A 56 -2.18 2.51 -4.05
N PHE A 57 -2.09 3.14 -2.87
CA PHE A 57 -1.27 2.62 -1.77
C PHE A 57 -1.73 1.25 -1.30
N TRP A 58 -3.04 1.00 -1.22
CA TRP A 58 -3.54 -0.31 -0.85
C TRP A 58 -3.13 -1.38 -1.88
N LEU A 59 -3.29 -1.12 -3.17
CA LEU A 59 -2.88 -2.03 -4.25
C LEU A 59 -1.37 -2.29 -4.23
N LEU A 60 -0.56 -1.27 -3.98
CA LEU A 60 0.90 -1.42 -3.82
C LEU A 60 1.24 -2.30 -2.61
N GLY A 61 0.53 -2.14 -1.48
CA GLY A 61 0.69 -3.02 -0.32
C GLY A 61 0.36 -4.49 -0.65
N LEU A 62 -0.72 -4.75 -1.40
CA LEU A 62 -1.04 -6.10 -1.86
C LEU A 62 0.04 -6.68 -2.77
N LEU A 63 0.55 -5.89 -3.71
CA LEU A 63 1.63 -6.30 -4.61
C LEU A 63 2.90 -6.65 -3.83
N LEU A 64 3.28 -5.82 -2.85
CA LEU A 64 4.48 -6.05 -2.04
C LEU A 64 4.36 -7.30 -1.17
N ASN A 65 3.19 -7.57 -0.59
CA ASN A 65 2.94 -8.83 0.12
C ASN A 65 3.05 -10.04 -0.80
N TYR A 66 2.44 -9.97 -1.99
CA TYR A 66 2.56 -11.03 -2.99
C TYR A 66 4.02 -11.29 -3.37
N VAL A 67 4.80 -10.22 -3.63
CA VAL A 67 6.23 -10.34 -3.93
C VAL A 67 7.00 -10.95 -2.74
N ALA A 68 6.63 -10.61 -1.51
CA ALA A 68 7.25 -11.17 -0.32
C ALA A 68 7.00 -12.67 -0.16
N ASP A 69 5.79 -13.13 -0.48
CA ASP A 69 5.38 -14.53 -0.34
C ASP A 69 6.03 -15.44 -1.38
N ILE A 70 6.29 -14.94 -2.59
CA ILE A 70 6.98 -15.70 -3.65
C ILE A 70 8.52 -15.67 -3.53
N MET A 71 9.07 -14.85 -2.63
CA MET A 71 10.52 -14.81 -2.42
C MET A 71 11.01 -16.09 -1.72
N PRO A 72 12.11 -16.71 -2.20
CA PRO A 72 12.65 -17.90 -1.57
C PRO A 72 13.08 -17.55 -0.14
N LYS A 73 12.46 -18.21 0.85
CA LYS A 73 12.91 -18.13 2.24
C LYS A 73 14.36 -18.63 2.26
N LYS A 74 15.33 -17.72 2.47
CA LYS A 74 16.70 -18.12 2.79
C LYS A 74 16.61 -18.96 4.06
N THR A 75 16.62 -20.28 3.92
CA THR A 75 16.74 -21.21 5.03
C THR A 75 18.09 -20.95 5.65
N HIS A 76 18.11 -20.26 6.78
CA HIS A 76 19.27 -20.23 7.65
C HIS A 76 19.38 -21.65 8.21
N LYS A 77 20.27 -22.46 7.62
CA LYS A 77 20.67 -23.72 8.25
C LYS A 77 21.43 -23.34 9.53
N PRO A 78 21.08 -23.93 10.68
CA PRO A 78 21.76 -23.68 11.95
C PRO A 78 23.23 -24.08 11.90
#